data_AF-A0AAV5UW92-F1
#
_entry.id   AF-A0AAV5UW92-F1
#
_cell.length_a   1.000
_cell.length_b   1.000
_cell.length_c   1.000
_cell.angle_alpha   90.00
_cell.angle_beta   90.00
_cell.angle_gamma   90.00
#
_symmetry.space_group_name_H-M   'P 1'
#
loop_
_entity.id
_entity.type
_entity.pdbx_description
1 polymer ?
#
loop_
_entity_poly.entity_id
_entity_poly.type
_entity_poly.pdbx_seq_one_letter_code
_entity_poly.pdbx_strand_id
1 'polypeptide(L)'
;SWKAAEKEEEIKDKQLRSLIKQTLILSLSSLWMVDAWMKKKDWEIVEKKKEKGPDHVCLVCQSEPFSLVFINDLQHRLCWECVEEETIIRVERDSTIEELAQIYDGFSVEEEEEEE
;
A
#
# COMPACT_ATOMS: atom_id res chain seq x y z
N SER A 1 -0.25 8.36 5.05
CA SER A 1 1.20 8.43 4.81
C SER A 1 1.54 8.70 3.36
N TRP A 2 1.17 7.85 2.40
CA TRP A 2 1.49 8.04 0.97
C TRP A 2 1.05 9.38 0.37
N LYS A 3 -0.21 9.80 0.58
CA LYS A 3 -0.67 11.14 0.17
C LYS A 3 0.03 12.31 0.85
N ALA A 4 0.58 12.08 2.05
CA ALA A 4 1.37 13.10 2.74
C ALA A 4 2.80 13.15 2.16
N ALA A 5 3.34 12.00 1.75
CA ALA A 5 4.63 11.90 1.08
C ALA A 5 4.64 12.58 -0.30
N GLU A 6 3.53 12.53 -1.03
CA GLU A 6 3.33 13.30 -2.28
C GLU A 6 3.37 14.82 -2.08
N LYS A 7 3.28 15.29 -0.83
CA LYS A 7 3.27 16.71 -0.43
C LYS A 7 4.34 16.97 0.62
N GLU A 8 5.50 16.37 0.45
CA GLU A 8 6.59 16.41 1.41
C GLU A 8 6.96 17.85 1.83
N GLU A 9 6.88 18.80 0.90
CA GLU A 9 7.16 20.22 1.13
C GLU A 9 6.25 20.86 2.20
N GLU A 10 5.07 20.28 2.46
CA GLU A 10 4.15 20.75 3.50
C GLU A 10 4.53 20.22 4.89
N ILE A 11 5.39 19.20 4.98
CA ILE A 11 5.78 18.56 6.25
C ILE A 11 7.03 19.23 6.78
N LYS A 12 6.89 20.09 7.78
CA LYS A 12 8.02 20.81 8.40
C LYS A 12 8.65 20.09 9.59
N ASP A 13 7.90 19.19 10.22
CA ASP A 13 8.33 18.48 11.42
C ASP A 13 9.23 17.28 11.04
N LYS A 14 10.48 17.29 11.51
CA LYS A 14 11.47 16.25 11.20
C LYS A 14 11.11 14.88 11.78
N GLN A 15 10.54 14.84 12.98
CA GLN A 15 10.12 13.57 13.60
C GLN A 15 8.96 12.97 12.82
N LEU A 16 8.00 13.80 12.40
CA LEU A 16 6.89 13.39 11.54
C LEU A 16 7.39 12.91 10.18
N ARG A 17 8.37 13.57 9.56
CA ARG A 17 9.02 13.08 8.32
C ARG A 17 9.62 11.70 8.53
N SER A 18 10.40 11.50 9.58
CA SER A 18 11.02 10.22 9.91
C SER A 18 9.96 9.11 10.09
N LEU A 19 8.90 9.38 10.86
CA LEU A 19 7.79 8.44 11.06
C LEU A 19 7.05 8.12 9.74
N ILE A 20 6.85 9.11 8.87
CA ILE A 20 6.25 8.89 7.55
C ILE A 20 7.18 8.00 6.73
N LYS A 21 8.47 8.32 6.60
CA LYS A 21 9.45 7.51 5.85
C LYS A 21 9.49 6.06 6.34
N GLN A 22 9.50 5.85 7.66
CA GLN A 22 9.42 4.51 8.26
C GLN A 22 8.14 3.77 7.88
N THR A 23 6.99 4.46 7.90
CA THR A 23 5.72 3.87 7.50
C THR A 23 5.70 3.52 6.00
N LEU A 24 6.27 4.37 5.15
CA LEU A 24 6.37 4.13 3.72
C LEU A 24 7.18 2.85 3.44
N ILE A 25 8.38 2.72 4.00
CA ILE A 25 9.24 1.54 3.75
C ILE A 25 8.61 0.24 4.26
N LEU A 26 7.96 0.27 5.42
CA LEU A 26 7.25 -0.90 5.95
C LEU A 26 6.11 -1.31 5.01
N SER A 27 5.29 -0.36 4.57
CA SER A 27 4.19 -0.66 3.65
C SER A 27 4.66 -1.12 2.27
N LEU A 28 5.76 -0.57 1.75
CA LEU A 28 6.36 -0.99 0.48
C LEU A 28 6.94 -2.41 0.58
N SER A 29 7.60 -2.72 1.70
CA SER A 29 8.14 -4.05 1.96
C SER A 29 7.02 -5.11 2.04
N SER A 30 5.91 -4.80 2.72
CA SER A 30 4.74 -5.68 2.75
C SER A 30 4.17 -5.90 1.35
N LEU A 31 4.07 -4.85 0.52
CA LEU A 31 3.60 -4.99 -0.86
C LEU A 31 4.52 -5.87 -1.70
N TRP A 32 5.85 -5.73 -1.57
CA TRP A 32 6.81 -6.62 -2.24
C TRP A 32 6.61 -8.09 -1.86
N MET A 33 6.42 -8.37 -0.57
CA MET A 33 6.17 -9.73 -0.10
C MET A 33 4.87 -10.30 -0.66
N VAL A 34 3.80 -9.51 -0.65
CA VAL A 34 2.49 -9.92 -1.18
C VAL A 34 2.56 -10.11 -2.70
N ASP A 35 3.22 -9.22 -3.45
CA ASP A 35 3.43 -9.35 -4.90
C ASP A 35 4.21 -10.61 -5.27
N ALA A 36 5.30 -10.91 -4.55
CA ALA A 36 6.07 -12.14 -4.75
C ALA A 36 5.25 -13.41 -4.46
N TRP A 37 4.33 -13.35 -3.51
CA TRP A 37 3.39 -14.44 -3.22
C TRP A 37 2.31 -14.56 -4.31
N MET A 38 1.71 -13.45 -4.76
CA MET A 38 0.68 -13.41 -5.81
C MET A 38 1.21 -13.90 -7.16
N LYS A 39 2.47 -13.62 -7.50
CA LYS A 39 3.10 -14.09 -8.75
C LYS A 39 3.12 -15.61 -8.92
N LYS A 40 2.88 -16.37 -7.85
CA LYS A 40 2.77 -17.84 -7.87
C LYS A 40 1.32 -18.32 -8.02
N LYS A 41 0.37 -17.40 -8.12
CA LYS A 41 -1.07 -17.65 -8.21
C LYS A 41 -1.55 -17.31 -9.61
N ASP A 42 -2.60 -18.00 -10.05
CA ASP A 42 -3.23 -17.77 -11.36
C ASP A 42 -4.42 -16.79 -11.23
N TRP A 43 -4.23 -15.73 -10.44
CA TRP A 43 -5.26 -14.74 -10.20
C TRP A 43 -5.19 -13.62 -11.24
N GLU A 44 -6.34 -13.15 -11.71
CA GLU A 44 -6.39 -11.99 -12.58
C GLU A 44 -5.95 -10.75 -11.80
N ILE A 45 -4.98 -9.98 -12.31
CA ILE A 45 -4.56 -8.70 -11.73
C ILE A 45 -5.10 -7.57 -12.61
N VAL A 46 -5.95 -6.72 -12.05
CA VAL A 46 -6.57 -5.60 -12.77
C VAL A 46 -6.18 -4.28 -12.14
N GLU A 47 -5.75 -3.34 -12.98
CA GLU A 47 -5.49 -1.96 -12.56
C GLU A 47 -6.81 -1.21 -12.42
N LYS A 48 -7.10 -0.77 -11.20
CA LYS A 48 -8.33 -0.05 -10.89
C LYS A 48 -8.02 1.05 -9.88
N LYS A 49 -8.18 2.30 -10.32
CA LYS A 49 -8.01 3.45 -9.45
C LYS A 49 -8.98 3.35 -8.28
N LYS A 50 -8.46 3.61 -7.08
CA LYS A 50 -9.24 3.61 -5.85
C LYS A 50 -10.34 4.66 -5.91
N GLU A 51 -11.58 4.21 -6.02
CA GLU A 51 -12.74 5.06 -5.75
C GLU A 51 -12.86 5.26 -4.23
N LYS A 52 -13.40 6.41 -3.80
CA LYS A 52 -13.64 6.68 -2.38
C LYS A 52 -15.07 6.25 -2.04
N GLY A 53 -15.26 5.50 -0.96
CA GLY A 53 -16.59 5.13 -0.47
C GLY A 53 -16.55 4.11 0.67
N PRO A 54 -17.69 3.86 1.33
CA PRO A 54 -17.80 2.86 2.40
C PRO A 54 -17.56 1.42 1.91
N ASP A 55 -17.75 1.15 0.62
CA ASP A 55 -17.60 -0.19 0.02
C ASP A 55 -16.12 -0.58 -0.26
N HIS A 56 -15.16 0.08 0.40
CA HIS A 56 -13.72 -0.10 0.17
C HIS A 56 -12.96 -0.70 1.36
N VAL A 57 -13.69 -1.26 2.33
CA VAL A 57 -13.10 -1.94 3.47
C VAL A 57 -13.13 -3.47 3.28
N CYS A 58 -12.21 -4.15 3.95
CA CYS A 58 -12.20 -5.60 4.05
C CYS A 58 -13.48 -6.08 4.73
N LEU A 59 -14.19 -7.04 4.14
CA LEU A 59 -15.42 -7.58 4.71
C LEU A 59 -15.20 -8.19 6.11
N VAL A 60 -14.04 -8.81 6.33
CA VAL A 60 -13.75 -9.58 7.56
C VAL A 60 -13.30 -8.66 8.70
N CYS A 61 -12.22 -7.90 8.50
CA CYS A 61 -11.61 -7.10 9.56
C CYS A 61 -11.94 -5.61 9.49
N GLN A 62 -12.72 -5.17 8.49
CA GLN A 62 -13.13 -3.77 8.30
C GLN A 62 -11.97 -2.79 8.09
N SER A 63 -10.74 -3.29 7.86
CA SER A 63 -9.59 -2.46 7.50
C SER A 63 -9.70 -1.98 6.06
N GLU A 64 -9.15 -0.80 5.77
CA GLU A 64 -9.05 -0.31 4.39
C GLU A 64 -7.81 -0.94 3.72
N PRO A 65 -7.97 -1.81 2.70
CA PRO A 65 -6.81 -2.36 2.02
C PRO A 65 -6.01 -1.24 1.33
N PHE A 66 -4.69 -1.35 1.44
CA PHE A 66 -3.75 -0.43 0.83
C PHE A 66 -3.19 -1.03 -0.45
N SER A 67 -3.35 -0.32 -1.56
CA SER A 67 -2.88 -0.66 -2.92
C SER A 67 -3.44 -1.93 -3.57
N LEU A 68 -3.62 -3.01 -2.81
CA LEU A 68 -4.14 -4.29 -3.28
C LEU A 68 -5.45 -4.62 -2.59
N VAL A 69 -6.47 -4.95 -3.38
CA VAL A 69 -7.76 -5.46 -2.91
C VAL A 69 -8.01 -6.83 -3.52
N PHE A 70 -8.24 -7.82 -2.67
CA PHE A 70 -8.51 -9.19 -3.11
C PHE A 70 -10.01 -9.38 -3.25
N ILE A 71 -10.43 -9.90 -4.39
CA ILE A 71 -11.83 -10.17 -4.72
C ILE A 71 -12.03 -11.67 -4.77
N ASN A 72 -12.96 -12.17 -3.95
CA ASN A 72 -13.35 -13.56 -3.97
C ASN A 72 -14.49 -13.84 -4.96
N ASP A 73 -14.83 -15.12 -5.13
CA ASP A 73 -15.93 -15.62 -5.94
C ASP A 73 -17.30 -14.96 -5.65
N LEU A 74 -17.55 -14.58 -4.40
CA LEU A 74 -18.74 -13.84 -3.95
C LEU A 74 -18.66 -12.31 -4.17
N GLN A 75 -17.62 -11.82 -4.85
CA GLN A 75 -17.35 -10.38 -5.06
C GLN A 75 -17.08 -9.60 -3.76
N HIS A 76 -16.74 -10.28 -2.66
CA HIS A 76 -16.31 -9.63 -1.44
C HIS A 76 -14.90 -9.07 -1.57
N ARG A 77 -14.67 -7.92 -0.95
CA ARG A 77 -13.37 -7.25 -0.90
C ARG A 77 -12.65 -7.66 0.37
N LEU A 78 -11.40 -8.09 0.23
CA LEU A 78 -10.58 -8.59 1.33
C LEU A 78 -9.22 -7.87 1.34
N CYS A 79 -8.69 -7.64 2.54
CA CYS A 79 -7.27 -7.33 2.70
C CYS A 79 -6.45 -8.63 2.58
N TRP A 80 -5.15 -8.51 2.32
CA TRP A 80 -4.27 -9.66 2.14
C TRP A 80 -4.22 -10.59 3.37
N GLU A 81 -4.42 -10.07 4.57
CA GLU A 81 -4.41 -10.85 5.83
C GLU A 81 -5.66 -11.71 6.02
N CYS A 82 -6.77 -11.38 5.34
CA CYS A 82 -8.04 -12.09 5.45
C CYS A 82 -8.36 -12.92 4.21
N VAL A 83 -7.38 -13.13 3.34
CA VAL A 83 -7.55 -13.93 2.12
C VAL A 83 -7.59 -15.41 2.46
N GLU A 84 -8.64 -16.09 1.97
CA GLU A 84 -8.65 -17.54 1.79
C GLU A 84 -8.33 -17.82 0.32
N GLU A 85 -7.11 -18.29 0.04
CA GLU A 85 -6.51 -18.35 -1.31
C GLU A 85 -7.39 -19.01 -2.37
N GLU A 86 -8.09 -20.07 -1.99
CA GLU A 86 -8.92 -20.92 -2.86
C GLU A 86 -10.17 -20.18 -3.37
N THR A 87 -10.53 -19.08 -2.72
CA THR A 87 -11.73 -18.29 -3.04
C THR A 87 -11.43 -17.10 -3.95
N ILE A 88 -10.15 -16.73 -4.11
CA ILE A 88 -9.75 -15.51 -4.82
C ILE A 88 -9.80 -15.72 -6.34
N ILE A 89 -10.48 -14.80 -7.01
CA ILE A 89 -10.60 -14.79 -8.48
C ILE A 89 -9.85 -13.63 -9.13
N ARG A 90 -9.66 -12.52 -8.40
CA ARG A 90 -9.07 -11.29 -8.93
C ARG A 90 -8.41 -10.47 -7.83
N VAL A 91 -7.36 -9.75 -8.18
CA VAL A 91 -6.74 -8.70 -7.38
C VAL A 91 -6.90 -7.36 -8.11
N GLU A 92 -7.53 -6.39 -7.46
CA GLU A 92 -7.58 -5.01 -7.92
C GLU A 92 -6.38 -4.24 -7.35
N ARG A 93 -5.61 -3.58 -8.22
CA ARG A 93 -4.42 -2.80 -7.85
C ARG A 93 -4.63 -1.32 -8.17
N ASP A 94 -4.42 -0.44 -7.20
CA ASP A 94 -4.57 1.01 -7.40
C ASP A 94 -3.27 1.75 -7.76
N SER A 95 -2.12 1.20 -7.34
CA SER A 95 -0.78 1.75 -7.49
C SER A 95 0.19 0.60 -7.65
N THR A 96 1.11 0.70 -8.59
CA THR A 96 2.19 -0.26 -8.79
C THR A 96 3.26 -0.11 -7.70
N ILE A 97 4.03 -1.17 -7.49
CA ILE A 97 5.18 -1.13 -6.58
C ILE A 97 6.19 -0.08 -7.04
N GLU A 98 6.39 0.05 -8.35
CA GLU A 98 7.33 0.97 -8.97
C GLU A 98 6.92 2.44 -8.74
N GLU A 99 5.64 2.78 -8.89
CA GLU A 99 5.12 4.11 -8.57
C GLU A 99 5.33 4.46 -7.09
N LEU A 100 5.06 3.52 -6.20
CA LEU A 100 5.26 3.70 -4.76
C LEU A 100 6.76 3.79 -4.41
N ALA A 101 7.62 3.02 -5.07
CA ALA A 101 9.06 3.13 -4.88
C ALA A 101 9.58 4.52 -5.27
N GLN A 102 9.09 5.10 -6.37
CA GLN A 102 9.47 6.46 -6.79
C GLN A 102 9.07 7.52 -5.75
N ILE A 103 7.87 7.41 -5.18
CA ILE A 103 7.42 8.32 -4.11
C ILE A 103 8.30 8.14 -2.87
N TYR A 104 8.62 6.90 -2.50
CA TYR A 104 9.50 6.62 -1.37
C TYR A 104 10.89 7.21 -1.58
N ASP A 105 11.53 6.95 -2.73
CA ASP A 105 12.89 7.42 -3.03
C ASP A 105 12.96 8.95 -3.08
N GLY A 106 11.90 9.60 -3.57
CA GLY A 106 11.78 11.06 -3.57
C GLY A 106 11.59 11.67 -2.17
N PHE A 107 11.10 10.90 -1.19
CA PHE A 107 10.80 11.41 0.15
C PHE A 107 12.07 11.58 1.00
N SER A 108 12.48 12.80 1.28
CA SER A 108 13.71 13.10 2.02
C SER A 108 13.52 13.26 3.53
N VAL A 109 14.50 12.77 4.29
CA VAL A 109 14.66 13.09 5.71
C VAL A 109 15.94 13.91 5.80
N GLU A 110 15.85 15.17 6.21
CA GLU A 110 17.04 15.99 6.46
C GLU A 110 17.89 15.30 7.53
N GLU A 111 19.12 14.91 7.18
CA GLU A 111 20.11 14.42 8.14
C GLU A 111 20.54 15.59 9.03
N GLU A 112 20.68 15.35 10.34
CA GLU A 112 21.31 16.34 11.22
C GLU A 112 22.80 16.40 10.82
N GLU A 113 23.28 17.58 10.42
CA GLU A 113 24.71 17.85 10.47
C GLU A 113 25.12 17.74 11.94
N GLU A 114 25.87 16.69 12.30
CA GLU A 114 26.51 16.60 13.60
C GLU A 114 27.48 17.80 13.69
N GLU A 115 27.13 18.82 14.47
CA GLU A 115 28.07 19.87 14.86
C GLU A 115 29.17 19.22 15.73
N GLU A 116 30.34 18.96 15.12
CA GLU A 116 31.58 18.51 15.80
C GLU A 116 32.10 19.49 16.86
#